data_AF-A0A3C0QIM4-F1
#
_entry.id   AF-A0A3C0QIM4-F1
#
_cell.length_a   1.000
_cell.length_b   1.000
_cell.length_c   1.000
_cell.angle_alpha   90.00
_cell.angle_beta   90.00
_cell.angle_gamma   90.00
#
_symmetry.space_group_name_H-M   'P 1'
#
loop_
_entity.id
_entity.type
_entity.pdbx_description
1 polymer ?
#
loop_
_entity_poly.entity_id
_entity_poly.type
_entity_poly.pdbx_seq_one_letter_code
_entity_poly.pdbx_strand_id
1 'polypeptide(L)' 'YKMDVIAVLIDCGQPDDLEETYKRALETGAVEAIIIDGKDEFVNDFIYPSIKSNVKYEKTYPLATALARP' A
#
# COMPACT_ATOMS: atom_id res chain seq x y z
N TYR A 1 12.76 14.76 -18.14
CA TYR A 1 13.78 14.58 -17.09
C TYR A 1 14.48 13.25 -17.31
N LYS A 2 15.81 13.18 -17.18
CA LYS A 2 16.58 11.92 -17.12
C LYS A 2 16.87 11.64 -15.65
N MET A 3 15.97 10.92 -14.98
CA MET A 3 16.12 10.55 -13.59
C MET A 3 15.96 9.04 -13.47
N ASP A 4 16.75 8.47 -12.57
CA ASP A 4 16.63 7.08 -12.17
C ASP A 4 15.43 6.96 -11.22
N VAL A 5 14.49 6.07 -11.56
CA VAL A 5 13.25 5.88 -10.81
C VAL A 5 13.26 4.50 -10.16
N ILE A 6 13.08 4.44 -8.85
CA ILE A 6 12.88 3.19 -8.12
C ILE A 6 11.39 3.04 -7.82
N ALA A 7 10.80 1.94 -8.27
CA ALA A 7 9.40 1.62 -8.01
C ALA A 7 9.27 0.82 -6.71
N VAL A 8 8.44 1.29 -5.78
CA VAL A 8 8.15 0.57 -4.53
C VAL A 8 6.70 0.11 -4.54
N LEU A 9 6.51 -1.19 -4.39
CA LEU A 9 5.21 -1.84 -4.29
C LEU A 9 5.05 -2.33 -2.85
N ILE A 10 3.94 -1.97 -2.20
CA ILE A 10 3.64 -2.40 -0.83
C ILE A 10 2.41 -3.29 -0.88
N ASP A 11 2.53 -4.51 -0.36
CA ASP A 11 1.41 -5.44 -0.17
C ASP A 11 0.67 -5.07 1.12
N CYS A 12 -0.52 -4.53 1.00
CA CYS A 12 -1.44 -4.27 2.10
C CYS A 12 -2.64 -5.26 2.08
N GLY A 13 -2.56 -6.34 1.30
CA GLY A 13 -3.63 -7.33 1.14
C GLY A 13 -4.60 -7.01 -0.01
N GLN A 14 -4.19 -6.17 -0.97
CA GLN A 14 -4.96 -5.93 -2.19
C GLN A 14 -5.07 -7.19 -3.07
N PRO A 15 -6.12 -7.32 -3.89
CA PRO A 15 -6.30 -8.47 -4.78
C PRO A 15 -5.39 -8.46 -6.02
N ASP A 16 -4.58 -7.41 -6.22
CA ASP A 16 -3.76 -7.22 -7.41
C ASP A 16 -2.52 -8.14 -7.43
N ASP A 17 -2.09 -8.53 -8.63
CA ASP A 17 -0.86 -9.29 -8.82
C ASP A 17 0.37 -8.36 -8.77
N LEU A 18 1.07 -8.43 -7.64
CA LEU A 18 2.28 -7.65 -7.40
C LEU A 18 3.47 -8.09 -8.26
N GLU A 19 3.53 -9.36 -8.67
CA GLU A 19 4.58 -9.88 -9.56
C GLU A 19 4.41 -9.35 -10.99
N GLU A 20 3.16 -9.28 -11.48
CA GLU A 20 2.88 -8.63 -12.76
C GLU A 20 3.25 -7.14 -12.71
N THR A 21 2.88 -6.46 -11.63
CA THR A 21 3.14 -5.03 -11.46
C THR A 21 4.64 -4.73 -11.34
N TYR A 22 5.40 -5.60 -10.67
CA TYR A 22 6.85 -5.54 -10.58
C TYR A 22 7.51 -5.64 -11.96
N LYS A 23 7.10 -6.62 -12.77
CA LYS A 23 7.62 -6.77 -14.15
C LYS A 23 7.33 -5.54 -14.99
N ARG A 24 6.09 -5.05 -14.93
CA ARG A 24 5.66 -3.84 -15.64
C ARG A 24 6.46 -2.60 -15.22
N ALA A 25 6.82 -2.47 -13.94
CA ALA A 25 7.63 -1.35 -13.45
C ALA A 25 9.02 -1.33 -14.08
N LEU A 26 9.67 -2.49 -14.16
CA LEU A 26 10.98 -2.63 -14.83
C LEU A 26 10.87 -2.38 -16.34
N GLU A 27 9.84 -2.91 -17.00
CA GLU A 27 9.60 -2.68 -18.44
C GLU A 27 9.32 -1.21 -18.76
N THR A 28 8.71 -0.47 -17.84
CA THR A 28 8.39 0.96 -18.01
C THR A 28 9.62 1.86 -17.84
N GLY A 29 10.75 1.30 -17.40
CA GLY A 29 12.02 2.03 -17.26
C GLY A 29 12.37 2.44 -15.83
N ALA A 30 11.79 1.78 -14.82
CA ALA A 30 12.33 1.86 -13.46
C ALA A 30 13.72 1.22 -13.44
N VAL A 31 14.67 1.85 -12.76
CA VAL A 31 16.03 1.30 -12.58
C VAL A 31 16.03 0.11 -11.62
N GLU A 32 15.04 0.07 -10.73
CA GLU A 32 14.83 -0.97 -9.74
C GLU A 32 13.36 -0.98 -9.34
N ALA A 33 12.86 -2.16 -8.97
CA ALA A 33 11.54 -2.33 -8.37
C ALA A 33 11.70 -3.14 -7.07
N ILE A 34 10.89 -2.84 -6.06
CA ILE A 34 10.96 -3.48 -4.74
C ILE A 34 9.53 -3.84 -4.30
N ILE A 35 9.33 -5.06 -3.83
CA ILE A 35 8.07 -5.50 -3.20
C ILE A 35 8.30 -5.59 -1.69
N ILE A 36 7.43 -4.96 -0.92
CA ILE A 36 7.44 -4.97 0.55
C ILE A 36 6.14 -5.61 1.03
N ASP A 37 6.25 -6.65 1.87
CA ASP A 37 5.08 -7.18 2.58
C ASP A 37 4.76 -6.26 3.77
N GLY A 38 3.68 -5.49 3.66
CA GLY A 38 3.22 -4.54 4.67
C GLY A 38 1.94 -4.98 5.39
N LYS A 39 1.44 -6.21 5.18
CA LYS A 39 0.14 -6.63 5.72
C LYS A 39 0.13 -6.61 7.24
N ASP A 40 1.18 -7.13 7.87
CA ASP A 40 1.27 -7.18 9.34
C ASP A 40 1.36 -5.79 9.95
N GLU A 41 2.18 -4.90 9.38
CA GLU A 41 2.30 -3.51 9.81
C GLU A 41 0.97 -2.75 9.62
N PHE A 42 0.34 -2.94 8.46
CA PHE A 42 -0.95 -2.34 8.14
C PHE A 42 -2.04 -2.73 9.16
N VAL A 43 -2.11 -4.01 9.50
CA VAL A 43 -3.07 -4.51 10.49
C VAL A 43 -2.78 -3.98 11.89
N ASN A 44 -1.55 -4.12 12.36
CA ASN A 44 -1.19 -3.85 13.74
C ASN A 44 -1.23 -2.36 14.08
N ASP A 45 -0.72 -1.52 13.16
CA ASP A 45 -0.46 -0.12 13.45
C ASP A 45 -1.54 0.81 12.90
N PHE A 46 -2.38 0.35 11.96
CA PHE A 46 -3.43 1.19 11.36
C PHE A 46 -4.84 0.63 11.54
N ILE A 47 -5.07 -0.65 11.26
CA ILE A 47 -6.40 -1.25 11.39
C ILE A 47 -6.80 -1.38 12.87
N TYR A 48 -5.96 -1.99 13.72
CA TYR A 48 -6.32 -2.19 15.14
C TYR A 48 -6.57 -0.89 15.91
N PRO A 49 -5.75 0.17 15.79
CA PRO A 49 -6.04 1.45 16.44
C PRO A 49 -7.34 2.09 15.94
N SER A 50 -7.67 1.94 14.65
CA SER A 50 -8.91 2.45 14.06
C SER A 50 -10.15 1.73 14.58
N ILE A 51 -10.07 0.41 14.76
CA ILE A 51 -11.14 -0.36 15.39
C ILE A 51 -11.31 0.05 16.85
N LYS A 52 -10.21 0.16 17.61
CA LYS A 52 -10.23 0.55 19.04
C LYS A 52 -10.86 1.92 19.27
N SER A 53 -10.69 2.86 18.33
CA SER A 53 -11.25 4.21 18.41
C SER A 53 -12.70 4.31 17.91
N ASN A 54 -13.30 3.21 17.44
CA ASN A 54 -14.60 3.21 16.74
C ASN A 54 -14.60 4.24 15.59
N VAL A 55 -13.48 4.36 14.87
CA VAL A 55 -13.32 5.37 13.83
C VAL A 55 -14.38 5.19 12.75
N LYS A 56 -15.20 6.23 12.58
CA LYS A 56 -16.19 6.33 11.51
C LYS A 56 -16.22 7.77 11.03
N TYR A 57 -15.67 7.99 9.84
CA TYR A 57 -15.91 9.23 9.12
C TYR A 57 -17.40 9.35 8.80
N GLU A 58 -17.98 10.52 9.11
CA GLU A 58 -19.42 10.79 8.97
C GLU A 58 -20.34 9.74 9.61
N LYS A 59 -19.85 9.05 10.66
CA LYS A 59 -20.55 7.98 11.39
C LYS A 59 -20.84 6.70 10.59
N THR A 60 -20.39 6.61 9.35
CA THR A 60 -20.72 5.50 8.43
C THR A 60 -19.50 4.88 7.77
N TYR A 61 -18.43 5.63 7.49
CA TYR A 61 -17.30 5.16 6.71
C TYR A 61 -16.05 4.88 7.58
N PRO A 62 -15.50 3.65 7.59
CA PRO A 62 -14.38 3.26 8.45
C PRO A 62 -12.99 3.70 7.95
N LEU A 63 -12.91 4.75 7.11
CA LEU A 63 -11.65 5.33 6.62
C LEU A 63 -10.70 4.35 5.90
N ALA A 64 -11.23 3.25 5.36
CA ALA A 64 -10.44 2.14 4.80
C ALA A 64 -9.34 2.57 3.80
N THR A 65 -9.61 3.54 2.93
CA THR A 65 -8.62 4.03 1.94
C THR A 65 -7.59 4.98 2.55
N ALA A 66 -7.97 5.73 3.59
CA ALA A 66 -7.08 6.68 4.24
C ALA A 66 -6.06 5.99 5.15
N LEU A 67 -6.44 4.86 5.76
CA LEU A 67 -5.56 4.09 6.65
C LEU A 67 -4.35 3.48 5.94
N ALA A 68 -4.45 3.25 4.62
CA ALA A 68 -3.36 2.69 3.82
C ALA A 68 -2.39 3.76 3.27
N ARG A 69 -2.63 5.05 3.51
CA ARG A 69 -1.80 6.18 3.01
C ARG A 69 -1.34 7.22 4.08
N PRO A 70 -1.04 6.82 5.32
CA PRO A 70 -0.62 7.73 6.37
C PRO A 70 0.70 8.45 6.05
#